data_AF-A0A1H6J758-F1
#
_entry.id   AF-A0A1H6J758-F1
#
_cell.length_a   1.000
_cell.length_b   1.000
_cell.length_c   1.000
_cell.angle_alpha   90.00
_cell.angle_beta   90.00
_cell.angle_gamma   90.00
#
_symmetry.space_group_name_H-M   'P 1'
#
loop_
_entity.id
_entity.type
_entity.pdbx_description
1 polymer ?
#
loop_
_entity_poly.entity_id
_entity_poly.type
_entity_poly.pdbx_seq_one_letter_code
_entity_poly.pdbx_strand_id
1 'polypeptide(L)'
;MTTSTAPRRIYWPSVITVISAAILIGAEVFGAAFAGGWALSILFGLSTTGEHILQVCLFLCGVAIMVAFLRTAARIEPFTRRG
;
A
#
# COMPACT_ATOMS: atom_id res chain seq x y z
N MET A 1 -13.31 -23.11 33.06
CA MET A 1 -13.30 -22.57 31.68
C MET A 1 -11.84 -22.49 31.23
N THR A 2 -11.33 -23.51 30.55
CA THR A 2 -9.93 -23.54 30.08
C THR A 2 -9.84 -22.82 28.74
N THR A 3 -9.25 -21.63 28.73
CA THR A 3 -8.92 -20.91 27.50
C THR A 3 -7.73 -21.60 26.84
N SER A 4 -7.97 -22.42 25.81
CA SER A 4 -6.93 -23.02 24.99
C SER A 4 -6.22 -21.94 24.17
N THR A 5 -5.04 -21.51 24.61
CA THR A 5 -4.14 -20.65 23.82
C THR A 5 -3.31 -21.53 22.88
N ALA A 6 -3.93 -22.04 21.81
CA ALA A 6 -3.20 -22.69 20.74
C ALA A 6 -2.17 -21.69 20.14
N PRO A 7 -0.90 -22.10 19.91
CA PRO A 7 0.13 -21.20 19.42
C PRO A 7 -0.23 -20.68 18.02
N ARG A 8 -0.30 -19.36 17.85
CA ARG A 8 -0.54 -18.71 16.56
C ARG A 8 0.67 -18.95 15.66
N ARG A 9 0.57 -19.90 14.72
CA ARG A 9 1.64 -20.11 13.73
C ARG A 9 1.47 -19.13 12.58
N ILE A 10 2.57 -18.49 12.20
CA ILE A 10 2.64 -17.64 11.00
C ILE A 10 2.49 -18.56 9.78
N TYR A 11 1.53 -18.23 8.92
CA TYR A 11 1.34 -18.93 7.65
C TYR A 11 2.11 -18.19 6.56
N TRP A 12 3.39 -18.58 6.41
CA TRP A 12 4.34 -17.99 5.46
C TRP A 12 3.86 -17.90 4.01
N PRO A 13 3.09 -18.87 3.46
CA PRO A 13 2.58 -18.73 2.09
C PRO A 13 1.72 -17.48 1.89
N SER A 14 0.82 -17.17 2.83
CA SER A 14 0.00 -15.95 2.73
C SER A 14 0.79 -14.67 2.88
N VAL A 15 1.88 -14.68 3.66
CA VAL A 15 2.77 -13.52 3.75
C VAL A 15 3.40 -13.23 2.38
N ILE A 16 3.88 -14.26 1.69
CA ILE A 16 4.49 -14.14 0.38
C ILE A 16 3.48 -13.64 -0.64
N THR A 17 2.25 -14.18 -0.65
CA THR A 17 1.19 -13.73 -1.58
C THR A 17 0.86 -12.26 -1.39
N VAL A 18 0.61 -11.82 -0.14
CA VAL A 18 0.22 -10.44 0.14
C VAL A 18 1.37 -9.47 -0.16
N ILE A 19 2.60 -9.81 0.20
CA ILE A 19 3.76 -8.95 -0.08
C ILE A 19 4.02 -8.85 -1.59
N SER A 20 3.93 -9.97 -2.32
CA SER A 20 4.10 -9.97 -3.77
C SER A 20 3.07 -9.09 -4.46
N ALA A 21 1.80 -9.22 -4.07
CA ALA A 21 0.72 -8.40 -4.60
C ALA A 21 0.89 -6.92 -4.21
N ALA A 22 1.35 -6.64 -2.98
CA ALA A 22 1.61 -5.28 -2.53
C ALA A 22 2.75 -4.61 -3.32
N ILE A 23 3.81 -5.35 -3.67
CA ILE A 23 4.91 -4.83 -4.49
C ILE A 23 4.43 -4.55 -5.92
N LEU A 24 3.70 -5.49 -6.53
CA LEU A 24 3.19 -5.35 -7.90
C LEU A 24 2.29 -4.12 -8.02
N ILE A 25 1.31 -3.98 -7.13
CA ILE A 25 0.40 -2.84 -7.13
C ILE A 25 1.11 -1.55 -6.70
N GLY A 26 2.00 -1.65 -5.72
CA GLY A 26 2.77 -0.51 -5.21
C GLY A 26 3.62 0.15 -6.31
N ALA A 27 4.33 -0.64 -7.12
CA ALA A 27 5.16 -0.11 -8.19
C ALA A 27 4.35 0.76 -9.17
N GLU A 28 3.16 0.30 -9.57
CA GLU A 28 2.26 1.04 -10.45
C GLU A 28 1.67 2.28 -9.78
N VAL A 29 1.15 2.14 -8.54
CA VAL A 29 0.49 3.23 -7.81
C VAL A 29 1.47 4.37 -7.50
N PHE A 30 2.67 4.05 -7.04
CA PHE A 30 3.69 5.06 -6.75
C PHE A 30 4.27 5.67 -8.02
N GLY A 31 4.47 4.87 -9.07
CA GLY A 31 4.89 5.37 -10.38
C GLY A 31 3.89 6.40 -10.95
N ALA A 32 2.60 6.06 -10.93
CA ALA A 32 1.53 6.95 -11.39
C ALA A 32 1.40 8.21 -10.53
N ALA A 33 1.53 8.10 -9.20
CA ALA A 33 1.48 9.24 -8.30
C ALA A 33 2.63 10.23 -8.53
N PHE A 34 3.86 9.73 -8.73
CA PHE A 34 5.03 10.57 -8.98
C PHE A 34 4.99 11.22 -10.37
N ALA A 35 4.75 10.41 -11.42
CA ALA A 35 4.64 10.92 -12.79
C ALA A 35 3.46 11.91 -12.93
N GLY A 36 2.35 11.62 -12.26
CA GLY A 36 1.19 12.50 -12.20
C GLY A 36 1.47 13.84 -11.54
N GLY A 37 2.23 13.85 -10.44
CA GLY A 37 2.61 15.11 -9.76
C GLY A 37 3.41 16.03 -10.68
N TRP A 38 4.36 15.47 -11.43
CA TRP A 38 5.16 16.20 -12.42
C TRP A 38 4.30 16.72 -13.58
N ALA A 39 3.46 15.85 -14.16
CA ALA A 39 2.59 16.19 -15.29
C ALA A 39 1.55 17.26 -14.94
N LEU A 40 0.92 17.16 -13.76
CA LEU A 40 -0.06 18.14 -13.30
C LEU A 40 0.58 19.50 -13.00
N SER A 41 1.80 19.51 -12.47
CA SER A 41 2.54 20.76 -12.22
C SER A 41 2.72 21.58 -13.50
N ILE A 42 3.16 20.93 -14.57
CA ILE A 42 3.37 21.57 -15.88
C ILE A 42 2.06 22.03 -16.50
N LEU A 43 1.01 21.19 -16.43
CA LEU A 43 -0.31 21.50 -16.98
C LEU A 43 -0.92 22.77 -16.37
N PHE A 44 -0.75 22.97 -15.06
CA PHE A 44 -1.27 24.14 -14.35
C PHE A 44 -0.28 25.32 -14.29
N GLY A 45 0.90 25.20 -14.88
CA GLY A 45 1.93 26.25 -14.85
C GLY A 45 2.43 26.57 -13.44
N LEU A 46 2.46 25.57 -12.55
CA LEU A 46 2.85 25.73 -11.16
C LEU A 46 4.37 25.96 -11.04
N SER A 47 4.77 26.74 -10.04
CA SER A 47 6.19 26.89 -9.69
C SER A 47 6.73 25.60 -9.05
N THR A 48 8.04 25.54 -8.81
CA THR A 48 8.71 24.40 -8.17
C THR A 48 8.10 24.04 -6.80
N THR A 49 7.57 25.03 -6.08
CA THR A 49 6.85 24.79 -4.83
C THR A 49 5.52 24.06 -5.06
N GLY A 50 4.79 24.41 -6.11
CA GLY A 50 3.53 23.74 -6.47
C GLY A 50 3.74 22.30 -6.94
N GLU A 51 4.83 22.04 -7.66
CA GLU A 51 5.25 20.68 -8.03
C GLU A 51 5.46 19.80 -6.80
N HIS A 52 6.25 20.27 -5.83
CA HIS A 52 6.50 19.52 -4.59
C HIS A 52 5.21 19.32 -3.77
N ILE A 53 4.33 20.32 -3.70
CA ILE A 53 3.03 20.17 -3.02
C ILE A 53 2.19 19.09 -3.71
N LEU A 54 2.06 19.14 -5.04
CA LEU A 54 1.34 18.13 -5.81
C LEU A 54 1.94 16.75 -5.59
N GLN A 55 3.26 16.62 -5.70
CA GLN A 55 3.95 15.35 -5.52
C GLN A 55 3.72 14.77 -4.11
N VAL A 56 3.78 15.60 -3.05
CA VAL A 56 3.49 15.16 -1.67
C VAL A 56 2.01 14.75 -1.55
N CYS A 57 1.08 15.53 -2.09
CA CYS A 57 -0.35 15.21 -2.06
C CYS A 57 -0.66 13.91 -2.80
N LEU A 58 -0.13 13.72 -4.01
CA LEU A 58 -0.32 12.49 -4.79
C LEU A 58 0.39 11.29 -4.13
N PHE A 59 1.56 11.49 -3.54
CA PHE A 59 2.25 10.44 -2.79
C PHE A 59 1.44 9.99 -1.57
N LEU A 60 0.89 10.93 -0.79
CA LEU A 60 0.01 10.62 0.33
C LEU A 60 -1.26 9.89 -0.13
N CYS A 61 -1.81 10.27 -1.29
CA CYS A 61 -2.91 9.53 -1.92
C CYS A 61 -2.51 8.08 -2.25
N GLY A 62 -1.34 7.89 -2.86
CA GLY A 62 -0.77 6.56 -3.14
C GLY A 62 -0.59 5.72 -1.86
N VAL A 63 -0.07 6.32 -0.79
CA VAL A 63 0.04 5.66 0.53
C VAL A 63 -1.33 5.25 1.07
N ALA A 64 -2.35 6.11 0.97
CA ALA A 64 -3.70 5.79 1.44
C ALA A 64 -4.30 4.59 0.67
N ILE A 65 -4.12 4.55 -0.65
CA ILE A 65 -4.52 3.41 -1.50
C ILE A 65 -3.79 2.14 -1.06
N MET A 66 -2.48 2.21 -0.85
CA MET A 66 -1.67 1.06 -0.44
C MET A 66 -2.06 0.52 0.93
N VAL A 67 -2.40 1.39 1.88
CA VAL A 67 -2.91 0.98 3.20
C VAL A 67 -4.25 0.26 3.06
N ALA A 68 -5.16 0.77 2.23
CA ALA A 68 -6.45 0.11 1.99
C ALA A 68 -6.28 -1.26 1.32
N PHE A 69 -5.37 -1.37 0.35
CA PHE A 69 -5.02 -2.61 -0.31
C PHE A 69 -4.47 -3.64 0.67
N LEU A 70 -3.43 -3.28 1.44
CA LEU A 70 -2.79 -4.16 2.42
C LEU A 70 -3.77 -4.66 3.49
N ARG A 71 -4.64 -3.77 3.99
CA ARG A 71 -5.69 -4.14 4.95
C ARG A 71 -6.66 -5.16 4.37
N THR A 72 -7.05 -5.00 3.12
CA THR A 72 -7.96 -5.91 2.43
C THR A 72 -7.29 -7.26 2.17
N ALA A 73 -6.05 -7.25 1.68
CA ALA A 73 -5.27 -8.44 1.41
C ALA A 73 -5.01 -9.26 2.70
N ALA A 74 -4.61 -8.60 3.80
CA ALA A 74 -4.40 -9.26 5.09
C ALA A 74 -5.69 -9.80 5.72
N ARG A 75 -6.86 -9.27 5.34
CA ARG A 75 -8.17 -9.79 5.78
C ARG A 75 -8.55 -11.06 5.03
N ILE A 76 -8.27 -11.13 3.73
CA ILE A 76 -8.58 -12.29 2.88
C ILE A 76 -7.59 -13.43 3.15
N GLU A 77 -6.31 -13.10 3.28
CA GLU A 77 -5.22 -14.03 3.58
C GLU A 77 -4.59 -13.74 4.96
N PRO A 78 -5.19 -14.25 6.05
CA PRO A 78 -4.72 -13.95 7.40
C PRO A 78 -3.35 -14.59 7.65
N PHE A 79 -2.38 -13.76 8.07
CA PHE A 79 -0.99 -14.15 8.35
C PHE A 79 -0.84 -15.18 9.47
N THR A 80 -1.87 -15.41 10.29
CA THR A 80 -1.86 -16.40 11.37
C THR A 80 -3.05 -17.33 11.24
N ARG A 81 -2.80 -18.64 11.11
CA ARG A 81 -3.83 -19.67 11.32
C ARG A 81 -3.81 -20.10 12.79
N ARG A 82 -5.00 -20.27 13.39
CA ARG A 82 -5.11 -21.07 14.63
C ARG A 82 -4.86 -22.53 14.22
N GLY A 83 -3.85 -23.14 14.83
CA GLY A 83 -3.55 -24.56 14.66
C GLY A 83 -4.64 -25.43 15.25
#